data_AF-A0A1W9W4E9-F1
#
_entry.id   AF-A0A1W9W4E9-F1
#
_cell.length_a   1.000
_cell.length_b   1.000
_cell.length_c   1.000
_cell.angle_alpha   90.00
_cell.angle_beta   90.00
_cell.angle_gamma   90.00
#
_symmetry.space_group_name_H-M   'P 1'
#
loop_
_entity.id
_entity.type
_entity.pdbx_description
1 polymer ?
#
loop_
_entity_poly.entity_id
_entity_poly.type
_entity_poly.pdbx_seq_one_letter_code
_entity_poly.pdbx_strand_id
1 'polypeptide(L)'
;MDVTESICEILEMKNIERQALAKKMNKSKGYVSQILNGSRNMTLGTLAEIAHVLGYVPSIAFDKSHKQHIRFDPIEINMEDTETVYELKTQVA
;
A
#
# COMPACT_ATOMS: atom_id res chain seq x y z
N MET A 1 -8.96 -4.02 4.67
CA MET A 1 -9.08 -2.57 4.94
C MET A 1 -9.05 -1.86 3.62
N ASP A 2 -10.20 -1.32 3.23
CA ASP A 2 -10.32 -0.48 2.03
C ASP A 2 -9.76 0.92 2.36
N VAL A 3 -9.19 1.61 1.38
CA VAL A 3 -8.69 2.99 1.55
C VAL A 3 -9.82 3.92 1.99
N THR A 4 -11.04 3.71 1.47
CA THR A 4 -12.23 4.49 1.83
C THR A 4 -12.64 4.30 3.29
N GLU A 5 -12.54 3.09 3.81
CA GLU A 5 -12.80 2.73 5.22
C GLU A 5 -11.80 3.45 6.14
N SER A 6 -10.51 3.41 5.78
CA SER A 6 -9.44 4.10 6.52
C SER A 6 -9.69 5.61 6.63
N ILE A 7 -10.18 6.23 5.56
CA ILE A 7 -10.53 7.65 5.57
C ILE A 7 -11.74 7.91 6.48
N CYS A 8 -12.77 7.04 6.46
CA CYS A 8 -13.93 7.18 7.32
C CYS A 8 -13.57 7.08 8.80
N GLU A 9 -12.72 6.13 9.18
CA GLU A 9 -12.21 5.99 10.55
C GLU A 9 -11.46 7.25 11.01
N ILE A 10 -10.63 7.85 10.15
CA ILE A 10 -9.93 9.11 10.45
C ILE A 10 -10.93 10.25 10.67
N LEU A 11 -11.98 10.33 9.86
CA LEU A 11 -13.03 11.35 10.01
C LEU A 11 -13.77 11.19 11.33
N GLU A 12 -14.14 9.97 11.70
CA GLU A 12 -14.80 9.66 12.98
C GLU A 12 -13.90 10.00 14.17
N MET A 13 -12.64 9.53 14.17
CA MET A 13 -11.67 9.84 15.23
C MET A 13 -11.45 11.34 15.42
N LYS A 14 -11.44 12.12 14.33
CA LYS A 14 -11.24 13.57 14.37
C LYS A 14 -12.55 14.36 14.56
N ASN A 15 -13.69 13.68 14.64
CA ASN A 15 -15.02 14.28 14.66
C ASN A 15 -15.25 15.29 13.51
N ILE A 16 -14.76 14.93 12.30
CA ILE A 16 -14.88 15.74 11.09
C ILE A 16 -16.05 15.22 10.26
N GLU A 17 -17.05 16.07 10.06
CA GLU A 17 -18.15 15.74 9.16
C GLU A 17 -17.72 15.73 7.69
N ARG A 18 -18.35 14.89 6.87
CA ARG A 18 -18.14 14.86 5.41
C ARG A 18 -18.36 16.21 4.73
N GLN A 19 -19.26 17.05 5.27
CA GLN A 19 -19.46 18.42 4.76
C GLN A 19 -18.25 19.33 5.04
N ALA A 20 -17.60 19.17 6.20
CA ALA A 20 -16.39 19.91 6.52
C ALA A 20 -15.21 19.48 5.64
N LEU A 21 -15.06 18.16 5.38
CA LEU A 21 -14.08 17.65 4.43
C LEU A 21 -14.33 18.23 3.02
N ALA A 22 -15.57 18.21 2.54
CA ALA A 22 -15.94 18.76 1.24
C ALA A 22 -15.57 20.25 1.11
N LYS A 23 -15.83 21.05 2.15
CA LYS A 23 -15.42 22.46 2.20
C LYS A 23 -13.90 22.61 2.12
N LYS A 24 -13.14 21.82 2.87
CA LYS A 24 -11.67 21.87 2.87
C LYS A 24 -11.06 21.45 1.52
N MET A 25 -11.69 20.53 0.78
CA MET A 25 -11.29 20.11 -0.56
C MET A 25 -11.80 21.02 -1.69
N ASN A 26 -12.61 22.04 -1.36
CA ASN A 26 -13.34 22.84 -2.36
C ASN A 26 -14.16 21.97 -3.33
N LYS A 27 -14.88 20.97 -2.79
CA LYS A 27 -15.75 20.04 -3.53
C LYS A 27 -17.18 20.03 -2.98
N SER A 28 -18.10 19.44 -3.73
CA SER A 28 -19.47 19.22 -3.25
C SER A 28 -19.53 18.10 -2.22
N LYS A 29 -20.51 18.17 -1.30
CA LYS A 29 -20.81 17.06 -0.37
C LYS A 29 -21.12 15.77 -1.11
N GLY A 30 -21.84 15.86 -2.24
CA GLY A 30 -22.16 14.71 -3.09
C GLY A 30 -20.92 14.01 -3.65
N TYR A 31 -19.92 14.78 -4.09
CA TYR A 31 -18.64 14.24 -4.55
C TYR A 31 -17.94 13.46 -3.43
N VAL A 32 -17.80 14.05 -2.23
CA VAL A 32 -17.18 13.40 -1.08
C VAL A 32 -17.96 12.13 -0.66
N SER A 33 -19.30 12.18 -0.65
CA SER A 33 -20.10 10.99 -0.35
C SER A 33 -19.91 9.88 -1.38
N GLN A 34 -19.84 10.19 -2.68
CA GLN A 34 -19.66 9.17 -3.72
C GLN A 34 -18.32 8.44 -3.60
N ILE A 35 -17.23 9.17 -3.30
CA ILE A 35 -15.91 8.56 -3.16
C ILE A 35 -15.79 7.78 -1.85
N LEU A 36 -16.37 8.25 -0.75
CA LEU A 36 -16.29 7.56 0.56
C LEU A 36 -17.26 6.38 0.69
N ASN A 37 -18.33 6.35 -0.10
CA ASN A 37 -19.24 5.19 -0.15
C ASN A 37 -18.73 4.09 -1.09
N GLY A 38 -17.55 4.24 -1.71
CA GLY A 38 -17.00 3.26 -2.65
C GLY A 38 -17.75 3.18 -4.00
N SER A 39 -18.75 4.04 -4.24
CA SER A 39 -19.52 4.07 -5.50
C SER A 39 -18.72 4.60 -6.71
N ARG A 40 -17.53 5.15 -6.45
CA ARG A 40 -16.64 5.73 -7.46
C ARG A 40 -15.18 5.50 -7.05
N ASN A 41 -14.38 4.99 -7.97
CA ASN A 41 -12.92 4.95 -7.80
C ASN A 41 -12.36 6.37 -7.66
N MET A 42 -11.41 6.55 -6.74
CA MET A 42 -10.65 7.78 -6.61
C MET A 42 -9.26 7.64 -7.22
N THR A 43 -8.68 8.75 -7.68
CA THR A 43 -7.28 8.76 -8.14
C THR A 43 -6.34 8.85 -6.94
N LEU A 44 -5.07 8.49 -7.12
CA LEU A 44 -4.03 8.74 -6.11
C LEU A 44 -3.91 10.23 -5.76
N GLY A 45 -4.18 11.12 -6.72
CA GLY A 45 -4.23 12.57 -6.48
C GLY A 45 -5.34 12.96 -5.50
N THR A 46 -6.55 12.40 -5.65
CA THR A 46 -7.64 12.62 -4.69
C THR A 46 -7.30 12.06 -3.32
N LEU A 47 -6.69 10.88 -3.25
CA LEU A 47 -6.21 10.32 -1.97
C LEU A 47 -5.19 11.24 -1.29
N ALA A 48 -4.22 11.74 -2.05
CA ALA A 48 -3.20 12.66 -1.53
C ALA A 48 -3.81 13.99 -1.04
N GLU A 49 -4.77 14.54 -1.78
CA GLU A 49 -5.52 15.74 -1.37
C GLU A 49 -6.26 15.51 -0.04
N ILE A 50 -7.00 14.41 0.09
CA ILE A 50 -7.72 14.05 1.32
C ILE A 50 -6.75 13.90 2.49
N ALA A 51 -5.68 13.13 2.29
CA ALA A 51 -4.67 12.90 3.33
C ALA A 51 -4.06 14.23 3.79
N HIS A 52 -3.66 15.09 2.85
CA HIS A 52 -3.10 16.41 3.15
C HIS A 52 -4.07 17.28 3.96
N VAL A 53 -5.33 17.35 3.54
CA VAL A 53 -6.40 18.11 4.23
C VAL A 53 -6.64 17.59 5.66
N LEU A 54 -6.48 16.29 5.86
CA LEU A 54 -6.61 15.64 7.16
C LEU A 54 -5.32 15.64 7.99
N GLY A 55 -4.20 16.14 7.44
CA GLY A 55 -2.90 16.20 8.13
C GLY A 55 -2.13 14.87 8.14
N TYR A 56 -2.29 14.05 7.10
CA TYR A 56 -1.61 12.77 6.90
C TYR A 56 -0.78 12.78 5.62
N VAL A 57 0.18 11.86 5.54
CA VAL A 57 0.97 11.58 4.33
C VAL A 57 0.65 10.15 3.89
N PRO A 58 0.08 9.94 2.69
CA PRO A 58 -0.18 8.59 2.20
C PRO A 58 1.15 7.91 1.84
N SER A 59 1.26 6.61 2.16
CA SER A 59 2.41 5.77 1.82
C SER A 59 1.94 4.56 1.02
N ILE A 60 2.66 4.22 -0.05
CA ILE A 60 2.38 3.07 -0.90
C ILE A 60 3.64 2.20 -0.94
N ALA A 61 3.47 0.91 -0.65
CA ALA A 61 4.50 -0.09 -0.79
C ALA A 61 4.08 -1.13 -1.82
N PHE A 62 5.05 -1.66 -2.56
CA PHE A 62 4.84 -2.72 -3.55
C PHE A 62 5.55 -3.98 -3.07
N ASP A 63 4.80 -5.06 -2.94
CA ASP A 63 5.35 -6.38 -2.67
C ASP A 63 5.55 -7.16 -3.97
N LYS A 64 6.57 -8.02 -3.99
CA LYS A 64 6.77 -8.95 -5.11
C LYS A 64 5.57 -9.90 -5.18
N SER A 65 4.96 -9.97 -6.36
CA SER A 65 3.77 -10.79 -6.63
C SER A 65 4.00 -12.30 -6.52
N HIS A 66 5.26 -12.75 -6.49
CA HIS A 66 5.63 -14.16 -6.40
C HIS A 66 6.63 -14.37 -5.26
N LYS A 67 6.31 -15.30 -4.35
CA LYS A 67 7.29 -15.86 -3.43
C LYS A 67 8.27 -16.68 -4.27
N GLN A 68 9.50 -16.20 -4.44
CA GLN A 68 10.55 -17.05 -4.97
C GLN A 68 10.77 -18.18 -3.97
N HIS A 69 10.38 -19.40 -4.33
CA HIS A 69 10.85 -20.57 -3.63
C HIS A 69 12.33 -20.71 -3.98
N ILE A 70 13.22 -20.36 -3.05
CA ILE A 70 14.62 -20.77 -3.14
C ILE A 70 14.60 -22.30 -2.94
N ARG A 71 14.74 -23.06 -4.03
CA ARG A 71 15.04 -24.48 -3.93
C ARG A 71 16.51 -24.59 -3.51
N PHE A 72 16.73 -25.09 -2.31
CA PHE A 72 18.03 -25.65 -1.95
C PHE A 72 18.03 -27.07 -2.49
N ASP A 73 18.76 -27.30 -3.59
CA ASP A 73 19.14 -28.67 -3.92
C ASP A 73 20.03 -29.19 -2.78
N PRO A 74 19.85 -30.44 -2.31
CA PRO A 74 20.71 -31.00 -1.28
C PRO A 74 22.17 -30.89 -1.71
N ILE A 75 22.98 -30.21 -0.90
CA ILE A 75 24.42 -30.10 -1.13
C ILE A 75 25.02 -31.46 -0.82
N GLU A 76 25.62 -32.11 -1.81
CA GLU A 76 26.54 -33.23 -1.56
C GLU A 76 27.82 -32.65 -0.97
N ILE A 77 28.02 -32.87 0.34
CA ILE A 77 29.23 -32.45 1.04
C ILE A 77 30.24 -33.59 0.91
N ASN A 78 31.25 -33.42 0.06
CA ASN A 78 32.45 -34.25 0.11
C ASN A 78 33.34 -33.75 1.25
N MET A 79 33.51 -34.58 2.29
CA MET A 79 34.31 -34.23 3.49
C MET A 79 35.82 -34.12 3.22
N GLU A 80 36.26 -34.28 1.97
CA GLU A 80 37.66 -34.17 1.56
C GLU A 80 38.05 -32.73 1.16
N ASP A 81 37.07 -31.87 0.85
CA ASP A 81 37.33 -30.48 0.43
C ASP A 81 37.27 -29.53 1.63
N THR A 82 38.39 -28.87 1.94
CA THR A 82 38.55 -28.01 3.13
C THR A 82 38.08 -26.56 2.93
N GLU A 83 37.55 -26.22 1.75
CA GLU A 83 37.00 -24.89 1.47
C GLU A 83 35.64 -24.97 0.77
N THR A 84 34.68 -24.19 1.27
CA THR A 84 33.34 -24.04 0.68
C THR A 84 33.33 -22.81 -0.22
N VAL A 85 33.18 -23.01 -1.54
CA VAL A 85 33.02 -21.91 -2.51
C VAL A 85 31.53 -21.75 -2.84
N TYR A 86 30.97 -20.59 -2.52
CA TYR A 86 29.58 -20.24 -2.84
C TYR A 86 29.49 -19.59 -4.23
N GLU A 87 28.90 -20.26 -5.22
CA GLU A 87 28.50 -19.61 -6.48
C GLU A 87 27.01 -19.27 -6.46
N LEU A 88 26.70 -17.99 -6.27
CA LEU A 88 25.35 -17.46 -6.47
C LEU A 88 25.06 -17.36 -7.98
N LYS A 89 24.44 -18.38 -8.56
CA LYS A 89 23.93 -18.30 -9.93
C LYS A 89 22.55 -17.65 -9.93
N THR A 90 22.52 -16.37 -10.29
CA THR A 90 21.28 -15.67 -10.61
C THR A 90 20.89 -16.02 -12.04
N GLN A 91 19.75 -16.69 -12.22
CA GLN A 91 19.10 -16.75 -13.53
C GLN A 91 18.23 -15.49 -13.66
N VAL A 92 18.63 -14.61 -14.56
CA VAL A 92 17.81 -13.49 -15.02
C VAL A 92 16.96 -14.01 -16.17
N ALA A 93 15.64 -13.88 -16.05
CA ALA A 93 14.67 -14.23 -17.08
C ALA A 93 14.61 -13.15 -18.18
#